data_AF-A0A7C5TPW4-F1
#
_entry.id   AF-A0A7C5TPW4-F1
#
_cell.length_a   1.000
_cell.length_b   1.000
_cell.length_c   1.000
_cell.angle_alpha   90.00
_cell.angle_beta   90.00
_cell.angle_gamma   90.00
#
_symmetry.space_group_name_H-M   'P 1'
#
loop_
_entity.id
_entity.type
_entity.pdbx_description
1 polymer ?
#
loop_
_entity_poly.entity_id
_entity_poly.type
_entity_poly.pdbx_seq_one_letter_code
_entity_poly.pdbx_strand_id
1 'polypeptide(L)'
;MNRTLIRLLAAGAVLALAGTARAGSIYLTGHDVLLHSGQNDYDNVILDWLRGAGTPSEIPAASYDIGLVRGFQGVVGSVGSNTLEGYGTITQRDIADWSALDAAARADFSAFLAGVDVLVIPSHRNCGGCDLDSTDADILEGLAAEIADFFNAGGDIFANSGANDPTFYNFLPPGAVASGLPIGGSSGFDCTADGAAIGIVGGPNCPGAPSMINGFPTHNRFVGFDPDFTVFEVRDDEVISIGIRDATIGGGGIDVGGPSPVPEPATLALMGGGLMLFGGARRRNRR
;
A
#
# COMPACT_ATOMS: atom_id res chain seq x y z
N MET A 1 -37.25 28.51 -24.80
CA MET A 1 -36.75 27.46 -23.89
C MET A 1 -36.20 28.12 -22.64
N ASN A 2 -36.75 27.82 -21.46
CA ASN A 2 -36.51 28.61 -20.25
C ASN A 2 -35.13 28.28 -19.65
N ARG A 3 -34.24 29.27 -19.51
CA ARG A 3 -32.83 29.11 -19.07
C ARG A 3 -32.68 28.41 -17.71
N THR A 4 -33.73 28.43 -16.90
CA THR A 4 -33.81 27.75 -15.59
C THR A 4 -33.87 26.22 -15.70
N LEU A 5 -34.44 25.68 -16.78
CA LEU A 5 -34.55 24.21 -16.99
C LEU A 5 -33.20 23.58 -17.40
N ILE A 6 -32.36 24.34 -18.12
CA ILE A 6 -31.03 23.91 -18.55
C ILE A 6 -30.05 23.84 -17.35
N ARG A 7 -30.20 24.74 -16.35
CA ARG A 7 -29.39 24.72 -15.12
C ARG A 7 -29.73 23.55 -14.18
N LEU A 8 -30.99 23.12 -14.15
CA LEU A 8 -31.43 21.96 -13.35
C LEU A 8 -31.01 20.61 -13.95
N LEU A 9 -30.88 20.51 -15.28
CA LEU A 9 -30.35 19.31 -15.94
C LEU A 9 -28.82 19.20 -15.83
N ALA A 10 -28.10 20.33 -15.76
CA ALA A 10 -26.64 20.32 -15.58
C ALA A 10 -26.20 19.96 -14.15
N ALA A 11 -27.02 20.25 -13.14
CA ALA A 11 -26.71 19.91 -11.74
C ALA A 11 -26.91 18.42 -11.40
N GLY A 12 -27.65 17.66 -12.21
CA GLY A 12 -27.94 16.24 -11.97
C GLY A 12 -26.91 15.26 -12.56
N ALA A 13 -26.02 15.71 -13.46
CA ALA A 13 -25.11 14.84 -14.19
C ALA A 13 -23.71 14.69 -13.55
N VAL A 14 -23.40 15.46 -12.51
CA VAL A 14 -22.04 15.48 -11.90
C VAL A 14 -21.90 14.46 -10.74
N LEU A 15 -22.98 13.81 -10.31
CA LEU A 15 -23.00 12.93 -9.13
C LEU A 15 -22.84 11.41 -9.39
N ALA A 16 -22.56 10.99 -10.63
CA ALA A 16 -22.64 9.56 -11.00
C ALA A 16 -21.29 8.85 -11.23
N LEU A 17 -20.16 9.49 -10.92
CA LEU A 17 -18.84 8.86 -10.96
C LEU A 17 -18.28 8.64 -9.55
N ALA A 18 -19.13 8.18 -8.62
CA ALA A 18 -18.62 7.46 -7.46
C ALA A 18 -18.08 6.12 -7.99
N GLY A 19 -16.84 6.14 -8.50
CA GLY A 19 -16.10 4.91 -8.74
C GLY A 19 -16.12 4.09 -7.46
N THR A 20 -16.16 2.77 -7.60
CA THR A 20 -15.84 1.89 -6.47
C THR A 20 -14.49 2.34 -5.95
N ALA A 21 -14.45 2.93 -4.75
CA ALA A 21 -13.19 3.23 -4.08
C ALA A 21 -12.42 1.91 -4.07
N ARG A 22 -11.29 1.87 -4.78
CA ARG A 22 -10.46 0.68 -4.79
C ARG A 22 -9.87 0.59 -3.41
N ALA A 23 -9.99 -0.60 -2.87
CA ALA A 23 -9.31 -1.01 -1.67
C ALA A 23 -7.80 -1.09 -2.00
N GLY A 24 -6.92 -0.74 -1.06
CA GLY A 24 -5.47 -0.66 -1.32
C GLY A 24 -4.79 -2.04 -1.37
N SER A 25 -3.49 -2.03 -1.66
CA SER A 25 -2.62 -3.20 -1.65
C SER A 25 -1.46 -3.03 -0.68
N ILE A 26 -1.01 -4.12 -0.04
CA ILE A 26 0.12 -4.11 0.90
C ILE A 26 1.12 -5.17 0.46
N TYR A 27 2.41 -4.82 0.44
CA TYR A 27 3.52 -5.76 0.37
C TYR A 27 4.46 -5.54 1.56
N LEU A 28 4.73 -6.59 2.31
CA LEU A 28 5.62 -6.57 3.47
C LEU A 28 6.70 -7.62 3.28
N THR A 29 7.94 -7.27 3.62
CA THR A 29 9.07 -8.19 3.49
C THR A 29 10.04 -8.10 4.65
N GLY A 30 10.60 -9.24 5.02
CA GLY A 30 11.70 -9.34 5.98
C GLY A 30 13.07 -8.99 5.41
N HIS A 31 13.15 -8.65 4.12
CA HIS A 31 14.36 -8.13 3.47
C HIS A 31 14.53 -6.63 3.69
N ASP A 32 15.77 -6.17 3.65
CA ASP A 32 16.14 -4.76 3.56
C ASP A 32 16.41 -4.35 2.10
N VAL A 33 15.41 -4.58 1.25
CA VAL A 33 15.47 -4.38 -0.21
C VAL A 33 16.04 -3.02 -0.59
N LEU A 34 15.54 -1.97 0.08
CA LEU A 34 16.03 -0.62 -0.16
C LEU A 34 17.49 -0.47 0.30
N LEU A 35 17.92 -1.05 1.43
CA LEU A 35 19.32 -0.98 1.89
C LEU A 35 20.31 -1.54 0.83
N HIS A 36 19.86 -2.46 -0.01
CA HIS A 36 20.68 -3.10 -1.03
C HIS A 36 20.41 -2.57 -2.45
N SER A 37 20.09 -1.28 -2.57
CA SER A 37 19.90 -0.61 -3.87
C SER A 37 18.87 -1.34 -4.75
N GLY A 38 17.75 -1.75 -4.16
CA GLY A 38 16.67 -2.48 -4.85
C GLY A 38 16.86 -3.99 -4.87
N GLN A 39 17.97 -4.52 -4.33
CA GLN A 39 18.22 -5.95 -4.16
C GLN A 39 18.00 -6.74 -5.45
N ASN A 40 18.68 -6.32 -6.52
CA ASN A 40 18.54 -6.87 -7.87
C ASN A 40 17.12 -6.70 -8.46
N ASP A 41 16.59 -5.47 -8.43
CA ASP A 41 15.26 -5.10 -8.97
C ASP A 41 14.08 -5.75 -8.22
N TYR A 42 14.29 -6.22 -6.98
CA TYR A 42 13.21 -6.75 -6.16
C TYR A 42 12.20 -5.65 -5.81
N ASP A 43 12.66 -4.41 -5.58
CA ASP A 43 11.78 -3.24 -5.42
C ASP A 43 10.86 -3.04 -6.63
N ASN A 44 11.37 -3.20 -7.85
CA ASN A 44 10.57 -3.09 -9.07
C ASN A 44 9.50 -4.19 -9.17
N VAL A 45 9.84 -5.43 -8.79
CA VAL A 45 8.86 -6.54 -8.73
C VAL A 45 7.74 -6.23 -7.73
N ILE A 46 8.10 -5.68 -6.58
CA ILE A 46 7.13 -5.31 -5.53
C ILE A 46 6.22 -4.17 -6.01
N LEU A 47 6.79 -3.11 -6.57
CA LEU A 47 6.03 -1.95 -7.05
C LEU A 47 5.16 -2.27 -8.27
N ASP A 48 5.66 -3.09 -9.19
CA ASP A 48 4.85 -3.61 -10.31
C ASP A 48 3.68 -4.46 -9.81
N TRP A 49 3.91 -5.24 -8.76
CA TRP A 49 2.83 -5.96 -8.13
C TRP A 49 1.84 -5.01 -7.42
N LEU A 50 2.28 -3.99 -6.67
CA LEU A 50 1.35 -3.08 -6.01
C LEU A 50 0.49 -2.29 -7.01
N ARG A 51 1.12 -1.69 -8.03
CA ARG A 51 0.40 -0.91 -9.06
C ARG A 51 -0.50 -1.75 -9.98
N GLY A 52 -0.53 -3.07 -9.80
CA GLY A 52 -1.38 -3.99 -10.55
C GLY A 52 -0.89 -4.28 -11.97
N ALA A 53 0.43 -4.31 -12.21
CA ALA A 53 0.99 -4.63 -13.53
C ALA A 53 0.39 -5.91 -14.12
N GLY A 54 -0.04 -5.85 -15.38
CA GLY A 54 -0.68 -6.97 -16.08
C GLY A 54 -2.15 -7.22 -15.70
N THR A 55 -2.77 -6.35 -14.90
CA THR A 55 -4.19 -6.44 -14.53
C THR A 55 -5.01 -5.32 -15.17
N PRO A 56 -6.37 -5.43 -15.23
CA PRO A 56 -7.22 -4.33 -15.72
C PRO A 56 -7.11 -3.04 -14.89
N SER A 57 -6.55 -3.16 -13.69
CA SER A 57 -6.41 -2.14 -12.67
C SER A 57 -5.04 -1.47 -12.66
N GLU A 58 -4.20 -1.78 -13.64
CA GLU A 58 -2.82 -1.30 -13.72
C GLU A 58 -2.74 0.24 -13.75
N ILE A 59 -1.93 0.80 -12.86
CA ILE A 59 -1.43 2.17 -12.97
C ILE A 59 -0.11 2.11 -13.76
N PRO A 60 0.06 2.88 -14.85
CA PRO A 60 1.33 2.94 -15.57
C PRO A 60 2.47 3.34 -14.63
N ALA A 61 3.63 2.67 -14.70
CA ALA A 61 4.76 2.93 -13.79
C ALA A 61 5.11 4.42 -13.70
N ALA A 62 5.25 5.11 -14.83
CA ALA A 62 5.55 6.56 -14.90
C ALA A 62 4.44 7.49 -14.34
N SER A 63 3.31 6.93 -13.91
CA SER A 63 2.18 7.63 -13.28
C SER A 63 1.87 7.08 -11.89
N TYR A 64 2.75 6.25 -11.33
CA TYR A 64 2.61 5.68 -10.00
C TYR A 64 3.54 6.44 -9.05
N ASP A 65 2.99 7.43 -8.36
CA ASP A 65 3.70 8.37 -7.51
C ASP A 65 4.05 7.72 -6.16
N ILE A 66 5.27 7.95 -5.67
CA ILE A 66 5.84 7.28 -4.49
C ILE A 66 6.02 8.28 -3.35
N GLY A 67 5.47 7.96 -2.18
CA GLY A 67 5.76 8.63 -0.92
C GLY A 67 6.78 7.82 -0.12
N LEU A 68 8.02 8.31 -0.01
CA LEU A 68 9.07 7.67 0.76
C LEU A 68 9.25 8.35 2.12
N VAL A 69 9.05 7.58 3.19
CA VAL A 69 9.34 8.01 4.57
C VAL A 69 10.83 7.85 4.85
N ARG A 70 11.47 8.86 5.45
CA ARG A 70 12.89 8.83 5.84
C ARG A 70 13.02 8.95 7.35
N GLY A 71 14.04 8.30 7.93
CA GLY A 71 14.30 8.35 9.37
C GLY A 71 15.37 9.35 9.82
N PHE A 72 15.71 9.26 11.11
CA PHE A 72 16.45 10.24 11.92
C PHE A 72 17.84 10.71 11.40
N GLN A 73 18.48 10.00 10.46
CA GLN A 73 19.83 10.36 10.00
C GLN A 73 19.96 10.86 8.57
N GLY A 74 18.86 11.22 7.89
CA GLY A 74 18.94 11.84 6.55
C GLY A 74 19.78 11.00 5.58
N VAL A 75 19.20 9.93 5.04
CA VAL A 75 19.82 9.05 4.04
C VAL A 75 21.25 8.65 4.45
N VAL A 76 21.40 7.95 5.58
CA VAL A 76 22.65 7.20 5.80
C VAL A 76 22.59 5.97 4.90
N GLY A 77 22.81 6.23 3.60
CA GLY A 77 22.95 5.27 2.51
C GLY A 77 21.86 4.23 2.41
N SER A 78 20.93 4.35 1.45
CA SER A 78 20.72 3.26 0.48
C SER A 78 19.43 3.25 -0.33
N VAL A 79 18.54 4.25 -0.27
CA VAL A 79 17.75 4.46 -1.50
C VAL A 79 18.75 4.95 -2.54
N GLY A 80 19.41 4.00 -3.20
CA GLY A 80 20.55 4.22 -4.06
C GLY A 80 20.10 5.07 -5.22
N SER A 81 21.06 5.56 -6.01
CA SER A 81 20.76 6.35 -7.20
C SER A 81 19.84 5.64 -8.20
N ASN A 82 19.55 4.33 -8.03
CA ASN A 82 18.78 3.51 -8.95
C ASN A 82 17.55 2.83 -8.32
N THR A 83 17.29 3.02 -7.02
CA THR A 83 16.16 2.38 -6.35
C THR A 83 14.89 3.20 -6.61
N LEU A 84 13.77 2.54 -6.89
CA LEU A 84 12.49 3.19 -7.23
C LEU A 84 12.52 4.01 -8.54
N GLU A 85 13.52 3.82 -9.42
CA GLU A 85 13.57 4.50 -10.72
C GLU A 85 12.51 3.97 -11.69
N GLY A 86 12.10 4.80 -12.67
CA GLY A 86 11.14 4.40 -13.70
C GLY A 86 9.67 4.53 -13.29
N TYR A 87 9.40 4.90 -12.04
CA TYR A 87 8.07 5.22 -11.54
C TYR A 87 7.74 6.73 -11.68
N GLY A 88 6.62 7.15 -11.10
CA GLY A 88 6.19 8.55 -11.09
C GLY A 88 7.07 9.46 -10.23
N THR A 89 6.46 10.47 -9.65
CA THR A 89 7.14 11.41 -8.75
C THR A 89 7.48 10.72 -7.43
N ILE A 90 8.74 10.82 -7.00
CA ILE A 90 9.16 10.40 -5.66
C ILE A 90 9.14 11.61 -4.73
N THR A 91 8.19 11.64 -3.79
CA THR A 91 8.11 12.64 -2.73
C THR A 91 8.69 12.06 -1.44
N GLN A 92 9.64 12.78 -0.84
CA GLN A 92 10.30 12.35 0.39
C GLN A 92 9.96 13.27 1.56
N ARG A 93 9.78 12.68 2.75
CA ARG A 93 9.55 13.39 4.01
C ARG A 93 10.25 12.69 5.16
N ASP A 94 10.70 13.47 6.14
CA ASP A 94 11.33 12.91 7.34
C ASP A 94 10.24 12.60 8.36
N ILE A 95 10.22 11.38 8.90
CA ILE A 95 9.21 10.94 9.88
C ILE A 95 9.20 11.84 11.13
N ALA A 96 10.35 12.41 11.48
CA ALA A 96 10.49 13.35 12.59
C ALA A 96 9.65 14.62 12.41
N ASP A 97 9.28 14.99 11.18
CA ASP A 97 8.39 16.14 10.89
C ASP A 97 7.00 15.94 11.52
N TRP A 98 6.59 14.69 11.76
CA TRP A 98 5.30 14.34 12.35
C TRP A 98 5.37 13.87 13.80
N SER A 99 6.55 13.97 14.44
CA SER A 99 6.80 13.49 15.81
C SER A 99 5.92 14.12 16.90
N ALA A 100 5.34 15.30 16.64
CA ALA A 100 4.42 15.95 17.57
C ALA A 100 3.07 15.23 17.70
N LEU A 101 2.67 14.45 16.68
CA LEU A 101 1.40 13.70 16.60
C LEU A 101 0.14 14.53 16.89
N ASP A 102 0.24 15.86 16.81
CA ASP A 102 -0.86 16.80 16.98
C ASP A 102 -1.68 16.93 15.69
N ALA A 103 -2.75 17.73 15.74
CA ALA A 103 -3.64 17.91 14.58
C ALA A 103 -2.93 18.51 13.36
N ALA A 104 -1.87 19.31 13.55
CA ALA A 104 -1.15 19.92 12.44
C ALA A 104 -0.20 18.91 11.78
N ALA A 105 0.55 18.14 12.58
CA ALA A 105 1.40 17.05 12.10
C ALA A 105 0.59 15.99 11.33
N ARG A 106 -0.57 15.59 11.86
CA ARG A 106 -1.48 14.64 11.19
C ARG A 106 -2.02 15.17 9.88
N ALA A 107 -2.46 16.44 9.86
CA ALA A 107 -2.95 17.07 8.63
C ALA A 107 -1.86 17.19 7.57
N ASP A 108 -0.62 17.48 7.96
CA ASP A 108 0.53 17.50 7.05
C ASP A 108 0.84 16.10 6.50
N PHE A 109 0.82 15.06 7.34
CA PHE A 109 1.01 13.68 6.91
C PHE A 109 -0.10 13.23 5.94
N SER A 110 -1.37 13.54 6.22
CA SER A 110 -2.47 13.27 5.28
C SER A 110 -2.31 14.03 3.96
N ALA A 111 -1.80 15.27 3.98
CA ALA A 111 -1.53 16.03 2.77
C ALA A 111 -0.37 15.43 1.95
N PHE A 112 0.64 14.85 2.62
CA PHE A 112 1.69 14.07 1.97
C PHE A 112 1.12 12.81 1.30
N LEU A 113 0.29 12.03 2.00
CA LEU A 113 -0.33 10.82 1.46
C LEU A 113 -1.30 11.09 0.29
N ALA A 114 -2.01 12.22 0.30
CA ALA A 114 -2.93 12.57 -0.78
C ALA A 114 -2.26 12.85 -2.14
N GLY A 115 -0.93 13.00 -2.17
CA GLY A 115 -0.16 13.29 -3.38
C GLY A 115 0.61 12.09 -3.94
N VAL A 116 0.38 10.88 -3.43
CA VAL A 116 1.12 9.67 -3.80
C VAL A 116 0.18 8.48 -3.97
N ASP A 117 0.59 7.48 -4.74
CA ASP A 117 -0.14 6.23 -4.92
C ASP A 117 0.34 5.14 -3.96
N VAL A 118 1.62 5.16 -3.57
CA VAL A 118 2.21 4.19 -2.63
C VAL A 118 3.02 4.85 -1.52
N LEU A 119 2.80 4.40 -0.29
CA LEU A 119 3.63 4.70 0.87
C LEU A 119 4.73 3.64 1.00
N VAL A 120 5.98 4.06 0.85
CA VAL A 120 7.17 3.22 1.02
C VAL A 120 7.82 3.50 2.36
N ILE A 121 7.92 2.45 3.18
CA ILE A 121 8.48 2.47 4.54
C ILE A 121 9.79 1.67 4.51
N PRO A 122 10.96 2.32 4.67
CA PRO A 122 12.26 1.63 4.74
C PRO A 122 12.40 0.78 5.98
N SER A 123 13.42 -0.07 5.99
CA SER A 123 13.70 -0.98 7.09
C SER A 123 14.09 -0.28 8.39
N HIS A 124 13.92 -0.99 9.50
CA HIS A 124 14.44 -0.61 10.79
C HIS A 124 15.98 -0.72 10.86
N ARG A 125 16.66 0.26 11.46
CA ARG A 125 18.13 0.46 11.53
C ARG A 125 18.92 -0.74 12.03
N ASN A 126 18.30 -1.59 12.85
CA ASN A 126 18.94 -2.78 13.41
C ASN A 126 19.23 -3.87 12.36
N CYS A 127 18.82 -3.66 11.11
CA CYS A 127 19.32 -4.38 9.93
C CYS A 127 20.82 -4.13 9.62
N GLY A 128 21.47 -3.17 10.30
CA GLY A 128 22.88 -2.83 10.06
C GLY A 128 23.12 -1.61 9.14
N GLY A 129 22.16 -0.69 9.04
CA GLY A 129 22.33 0.55 8.26
C GLY A 129 21.05 1.23 7.76
N CYS A 130 19.87 0.71 8.07
CA CYS A 130 18.60 1.22 7.54
C CYS A 130 18.12 2.50 8.24
N ASP A 131 17.06 3.09 7.68
CA ASP A 131 16.68 4.47 7.95
C ASP A 131 15.93 4.68 9.27
N LEU A 132 15.02 3.78 9.65
CA LEU A 132 14.07 4.02 10.76
C LEU A 132 14.56 3.45 12.09
N ASP A 133 14.39 4.16 13.20
CA ASP A 133 14.55 3.59 14.54
C ASP A 133 13.23 3.32 15.28
N SER A 134 13.27 2.80 16.50
CA SER A 134 12.05 2.50 17.26
C SER A 134 11.23 3.75 17.57
N THR A 135 11.85 4.93 17.68
CA THR A 135 11.12 6.20 17.83
C THR A 135 10.36 6.51 16.55
N ASP A 136 10.99 6.28 15.39
CA ASP A 136 10.36 6.47 14.09
C ASP A 136 9.18 5.49 13.89
N ALA A 137 9.33 4.23 14.35
CA ALA A 137 8.26 3.23 14.35
C ALA A 137 7.09 3.64 15.26
N ASP A 138 7.37 4.19 16.46
CA ASP A 138 6.34 4.72 17.36
C ASP A 138 5.56 5.89 16.73
N ILE A 139 6.24 6.73 15.92
CA ILE A 139 5.56 7.81 15.18
C ILE A 139 4.65 7.23 14.10
N LEU A 140 5.10 6.21 13.34
CA LEU A 140 4.27 5.51 12.35
C LEU A 140 3.04 4.86 13.00
N GLU A 141 3.20 4.21 14.16
CA GLU A 141 2.07 3.69 14.95
C GLU A 141 1.10 4.82 15.34
N GLY A 142 1.63 5.96 15.76
CA GLY A 142 0.83 7.15 16.05
C GLY A 142 0.02 7.68 14.86
N LEU A 143 0.46 7.41 13.63
CA LEU A 143 -0.17 7.81 12.37
C LEU A 143 -1.02 6.69 11.72
N ALA A 144 -1.27 5.59 12.43
CA ALA A 144 -1.99 4.43 11.90
C ALA A 144 -3.37 4.75 11.34
N ALA A 145 -4.08 5.74 11.91
CA ALA A 145 -5.40 6.14 11.42
C ALA A 145 -5.33 6.79 10.03
N GLU A 146 -4.36 7.67 9.82
CA GLU A 146 -4.12 8.34 8.53
C GLU A 146 -3.63 7.33 7.47
N ILE A 147 -2.80 6.35 7.86
CA ILE A 147 -2.37 5.26 6.98
C ILE A 147 -3.56 4.39 6.59
N ALA A 148 -4.44 4.05 7.54
CA ALA A 148 -5.66 3.30 7.25
C ALA A 148 -6.61 4.06 6.31
N ASP A 149 -6.79 5.37 6.52
CA ASP A 149 -7.62 6.21 5.64
C ASP A 149 -7.05 6.28 4.22
N PHE A 150 -5.73 6.43 4.07
CA PHE A 150 -5.04 6.38 2.78
C PHE A 150 -5.20 5.04 2.08
N PHE A 151 -4.98 3.94 2.80
CA PHE A 151 -5.14 2.59 2.29
C PHE A 151 -6.58 2.31 1.85
N ASN A 152 -7.56 2.70 2.66
CA ASN A 152 -8.98 2.57 2.34
C ASN A 152 -9.45 3.48 1.18
N ALA A 153 -8.69 4.53 0.87
CA ALA A 153 -8.89 5.37 -0.31
C ALA A 153 -8.23 4.81 -1.59
N GLY A 154 -7.53 3.68 -1.49
CA GLY A 154 -6.86 2.98 -2.60
C GLY A 154 -5.37 3.21 -2.68
N GLY A 155 -4.77 3.81 -1.66
CA GLY A 155 -3.32 3.91 -1.53
C GLY A 155 -2.67 2.57 -1.21
N ASP A 156 -1.51 2.32 -1.79
CA ASP A 156 -0.74 1.10 -1.60
C ASP A 156 0.36 1.26 -0.54
N ILE A 157 0.81 0.17 0.07
CA ILE A 157 1.86 0.17 1.10
C ILE A 157 2.96 -0.82 0.72
N PHE A 158 4.21 -0.36 0.70
CA PHE A 158 5.40 -1.21 0.67
C PHE A 158 6.20 -0.97 1.95
N ALA A 159 6.26 -1.95 2.85
CA ALA A 159 7.14 -1.88 4.02
C ALA A 159 8.24 -2.94 3.96
N ASN A 160 9.47 -2.49 4.21
CA ASN A 160 10.64 -3.35 4.33
C ASN A 160 10.76 -3.91 5.76
N SER A 161 11.87 -4.55 6.05
CA SER A 161 12.14 -5.27 7.28
C SER A 161 12.09 -4.43 8.56
N GLY A 162 11.29 -4.90 9.55
CA GLY A 162 11.35 -4.43 10.94
C GLY A 162 12.54 -4.96 11.74
N ALA A 163 13.34 -5.86 11.16
CA ALA A 163 14.50 -6.48 11.77
C ALA A 163 14.16 -7.17 13.10
N ASN A 164 14.68 -6.67 14.22
CA ASN A 164 14.40 -7.21 15.55
C ASN A 164 13.40 -6.36 16.35
N ASP A 165 12.77 -5.35 15.74
CA ASP A 165 11.75 -4.53 16.39
C ASP A 165 10.37 -5.19 16.24
N PRO A 166 9.77 -5.70 17.33
CA PRO A 166 8.49 -6.40 17.27
C PRO A 166 7.31 -5.46 16.98
N THR A 167 7.46 -4.15 17.19
CA THR A 167 6.39 -3.15 17.01
C THR A 167 6.49 -2.41 15.69
N PHE A 168 7.47 -2.72 14.84
CA PHE A 168 7.70 -2.02 13.57
C PHE A 168 6.47 -1.93 12.67
N TYR A 169 5.64 -2.98 12.61
CA TYR A 169 4.44 -3.03 11.78
C TYR A 169 3.15 -2.57 12.49
N ASN A 170 3.23 -1.96 13.68
CA ASN A 170 2.06 -1.52 14.45
C ASN A 170 1.27 -0.37 13.81
N PHE A 171 1.78 0.21 12.71
CA PHE A 171 1.01 1.11 11.87
C PHE A 171 -0.12 0.40 11.09
N LEU A 172 -0.10 -0.93 11.06
CA LEU A 172 -1.21 -1.78 10.62
C LEU A 172 -2.02 -2.29 11.82
N PRO A 173 -3.31 -2.60 11.65
CA PRO A 173 -4.09 -3.16 12.74
C PRO A 173 -3.55 -4.54 13.17
N PRO A 174 -3.63 -4.92 14.47
CA PRO A 174 -3.07 -6.19 14.96
C PRO A 174 -3.63 -7.45 14.26
N GLY A 175 -4.84 -7.37 13.71
CA GLY A 175 -5.41 -8.45 12.90
C GLY A 175 -4.74 -8.64 11.54
N ALA A 176 -4.10 -7.60 10.99
CA ALA A 176 -3.37 -7.67 9.71
C ALA A 176 -2.05 -8.43 9.86
N VAL A 177 -1.20 -7.97 10.77
CA VAL A 177 0.15 -8.51 11.00
C VAL A 177 0.49 -8.35 12.48
N ALA A 178 0.89 -9.45 13.11
CA ALA A 178 1.12 -9.50 14.55
C ALA A 178 2.54 -9.10 14.96
N SER A 179 3.56 -9.41 14.13
CA SER A 179 4.96 -8.96 14.30
C SER A 179 5.88 -9.56 13.24
N GLY A 180 7.02 -8.89 13.02
CA GLY A 180 8.21 -9.51 12.45
C GLY A 180 9.10 -10.04 13.57
N LEU A 181 9.27 -11.36 13.69
CA LEU A 181 10.26 -11.93 14.61
C LEU A 181 11.64 -11.93 13.96
N PRO A 182 12.72 -11.64 14.71
CA PRO A 182 14.05 -11.59 14.15
C PRO A 182 14.44 -12.93 13.54
N ILE A 183 15.01 -12.86 12.34
CA ILE A 183 15.64 -13.94 11.63
C ILE A 183 17.05 -13.49 11.25
N GLY A 184 17.94 -14.44 10.98
CA GLY A 184 19.24 -14.15 10.42
C GLY A 184 19.54 -15.10 9.28
N GLY A 185 19.98 -14.55 8.16
CA GLY A 185 20.44 -15.31 7.02
C GLY A 185 20.49 -14.45 5.76
N SER A 186 21.27 -14.90 4.79
CA SER A 186 21.31 -14.32 3.44
C SER A 186 21.08 -15.38 2.36
N SER A 187 20.69 -16.58 2.77
CA SER A 187 20.45 -17.70 1.87
C SER A 187 19.46 -18.70 2.46
N GLY A 188 19.01 -19.63 1.63
CA GLY A 188 18.02 -20.66 1.98
C GLY A 188 16.59 -20.24 1.67
N PHE A 189 16.41 -19.04 1.13
CA PHE A 189 15.11 -18.51 0.76
C PHE A 189 14.64 -19.09 -0.57
N ASP A 190 13.34 -19.34 -0.64
CA ASP A 190 12.67 -19.75 -1.85
C ASP A 190 11.35 -19.00 -1.98
N CYS A 191 10.97 -18.69 -3.21
CA CYS A 191 9.66 -18.13 -3.45
C CYS A 191 8.60 -19.25 -3.45
N THR A 192 7.36 -18.84 -3.20
CA THR A 192 6.19 -19.69 -3.47
C THR A 192 5.84 -19.64 -4.96
N ALA A 193 4.83 -20.43 -5.37
CA ALA A 193 4.27 -20.32 -6.71
C ALA A 193 3.74 -18.90 -7.01
N ASP A 194 3.13 -18.25 -6.02
CA ASP A 194 2.64 -16.88 -6.14
C ASP A 194 3.80 -15.88 -6.24
N GLY A 195 4.88 -16.08 -5.46
CA GLY A 195 6.08 -15.25 -5.57
C GLY A 195 6.73 -15.34 -6.95
N ALA A 196 6.87 -16.56 -7.48
CA ALA A 196 7.35 -16.78 -8.84
C ALA A 196 6.44 -16.13 -9.89
N ALA A 197 5.11 -16.18 -9.68
CA ALA A 197 4.14 -15.62 -10.62
C ALA A 197 4.22 -14.09 -10.74
N ILE A 198 4.65 -13.39 -9.69
CA ILE A 198 4.85 -11.94 -9.71
C ILE A 198 6.26 -11.55 -10.20
N GLY A 199 7.15 -12.52 -10.41
CA GLY A 199 8.49 -12.32 -10.97
C GLY A 199 9.64 -12.40 -9.95
N ILE A 200 9.39 -12.85 -8.71
CA ILE A 200 10.48 -13.10 -7.76
C ILE A 200 11.35 -14.24 -8.30
N VAL A 201 12.67 -14.03 -8.28
CA VAL A 201 13.65 -15.03 -8.71
C VAL A 201 14.78 -15.21 -7.71
N GLY A 202 15.47 -16.35 -7.81
CA GLY A 202 16.73 -16.59 -7.13
C GLY A 202 16.72 -17.67 -6.06
N GLY A 203 15.66 -18.49 -5.99
CA GLY A 203 15.55 -19.69 -5.16
C GLY A 203 15.41 -20.97 -6.00
N PRO A 204 15.41 -22.17 -5.37
CA PRO A 204 15.18 -23.43 -6.06
C PRO A 204 13.87 -23.52 -6.87
N ASN A 205 12.76 -22.99 -6.34
CA ASN A 205 11.44 -23.02 -6.99
C ASN A 205 11.22 -21.88 -8.00
N CYS A 206 11.94 -20.76 -7.87
CA CYS A 206 12.04 -19.70 -8.88
C CYS A 206 13.49 -19.53 -9.34
N PRO A 207 13.97 -20.39 -10.24
CA PRO A 207 15.31 -20.23 -10.77
C PRO A 207 15.43 -18.92 -11.53
N GLY A 208 16.50 -18.18 -11.28
CA GLY A 208 16.84 -16.96 -12.00
C GLY A 208 18.09 -16.30 -11.42
N ALA A 209 18.68 -15.39 -12.18
CA ALA A 209 19.88 -14.68 -11.81
C ALA A 209 19.84 -13.22 -12.31
N PRO A 210 20.38 -12.25 -11.56
CA PRO A 210 20.88 -12.41 -10.18
C PRO A 210 19.74 -12.72 -9.19
N SER A 211 20.07 -13.31 -8.04
CA SER A 211 19.06 -13.72 -7.06
C SER A 211 18.50 -12.50 -6.32
N MET A 212 17.16 -12.37 -6.28
CA MET A 212 16.49 -11.30 -5.53
C MET A 212 16.37 -11.65 -4.05
N ILE A 213 16.19 -12.92 -3.72
CA ILE A 213 15.87 -13.38 -2.35
C ILE A 213 17.06 -14.03 -1.63
N ASN A 214 18.14 -14.35 -2.35
CA ASN A 214 19.37 -14.88 -1.77
C ASN A 214 20.57 -13.98 -2.16
N GLY A 215 21.56 -13.87 -1.27
CA GLY A 215 22.76 -13.06 -1.44
C GLY A 215 22.80 -11.80 -0.58
N PHE A 216 21.65 -11.39 -0.01
CA PHE A 216 21.52 -10.24 0.88
C PHE A 216 20.84 -10.65 2.19
N PRO A 217 21.09 -9.94 3.30
CA PRO A 217 20.48 -10.23 4.59
C PRO A 217 18.95 -10.14 4.61
N THR A 218 18.35 -11.03 5.38
CA THR A 218 16.94 -10.98 5.79
C THR A 218 16.92 -10.92 7.32
N HIS A 219 16.12 -10.02 7.88
CA HIS A 219 16.22 -9.69 9.31
C HIS A 219 14.95 -9.96 10.11
N ASN A 220 13.79 -10.12 9.48
CA ASN A 220 12.61 -10.67 10.14
C ASN A 220 11.86 -11.75 9.34
N ARG A 221 11.02 -12.51 10.04
CA ARG A 221 10.00 -13.40 9.48
C ARG A 221 8.64 -13.09 10.08
N PHE A 222 7.56 -13.38 9.35
CA PHE A 222 6.19 -13.20 9.82
C PHE A 222 5.69 -14.48 10.49
N VAL A 223 5.18 -14.36 11.72
CA VAL A 223 4.66 -15.51 12.50
C VAL A 223 3.17 -15.43 12.84
N GLY A 224 2.53 -14.32 12.47
CA GLY A 224 1.09 -14.11 12.59
C GLY A 224 0.67 -12.97 11.67
N PHE A 225 -0.28 -13.26 10.79
CA PHE A 225 -0.85 -12.32 9.83
C PHE A 225 -2.23 -12.81 9.42
N ASP A 226 -3.03 -11.93 8.82
CA ASP A 226 -4.36 -12.25 8.33
C ASP A 226 -4.27 -13.33 7.23
N PRO A 227 -5.07 -14.43 7.30
CA PRO A 227 -4.99 -15.52 6.33
C PRO A 227 -5.30 -15.11 4.89
N ASP A 228 -5.89 -13.93 4.65
CA ASP A 228 -6.12 -13.42 3.30
C ASP A 228 -4.83 -12.86 2.64
N PHE A 229 -3.74 -12.70 3.39
CA PHE A 229 -2.43 -12.41 2.79
C PHE A 229 -1.91 -13.61 1.98
N THR A 230 -1.40 -13.31 0.80
CA THR A 230 -0.63 -14.24 -0.01
C THR A 230 0.81 -14.29 0.51
N VAL A 231 1.35 -15.51 0.65
CA VAL A 231 2.76 -15.72 0.98
C VAL A 231 3.56 -15.80 -0.31
N PHE A 232 4.53 -14.91 -0.49
CA PHE A 232 5.39 -14.87 -1.69
C PHE A 232 6.72 -15.56 -1.51
N GLU A 233 7.21 -15.64 -0.27
CA GLU A 233 8.55 -16.13 0.02
C GLU A 233 8.63 -16.82 1.36
N VAL A 234 9.39 -17.90 1.41
CA VAL A 234 9.62 -18.73 2.59
C VAL A 234 11.09 -19.12 2.74
N ARG A 235 11.47 -19.53 3.96
CA ARG A 235 12.66 -20.34 4.25
C ARG A 235 12.24 -21.48 5.15
N ASP A 236 12.23 -22.70 4.63
CA ASP A 236 11.58 -23.83 5.28
C ASP A 236 10.11 -23.52 5.64
N ASP A 237 9.77 -23.38 6.92
CA ASP A 237 8.45 -23.00 7.43
C ASP A 237 8.33 -21.51 7.82
N GLU A 238 9.41 -20.74 7.65
CA GLU A 238 9.46 -19.32 7.98
C GLU A 238 8.91 -18.48 6.82
N VAL A 239 7.91 -17.63 7.07
CA VAL A 239 7.33 -16.73 6.07
C VAL A 239 8.13 -15.42 6.03
N ILE A 240 8.59 -15.03 4.85
CA ILE A 240 9.54 -13.91 4.68
C ILE A 240 8.90 -12.72 4.01
N SER A 241 8.05 -12.94 3.01
CA SER A 241 7.37 -11.88 2.28
C SER A 241 5.91 -12.24 2.09
N ILE A 242 5.02 -11.27 2.37
CA ILE A 242 3.57 -11.40 2.27
C ILE A 242 2.98 -10.19 1.56
N GLY A 243 1.82 -10.35 0.94
CA GLY A 243 1.04 -9.20 0.50
C GLY A 243 -0.43 -9.50 0.26
N ILE A 244 -1.20 -8.43 0.16
CA ILE A 244 -2.63 -8.45 -0.14
C ILE A 244 -2.97 -7.36 -1.16
N ARG A 245 -3.99 -7.56 -2.00
CA ARG A 245 -4.50 -6.56 -2.94
C ARG A 245 -5.98 -6.34 -2.73
N ASP A 246 -6.45 -5.16 -3.12
CA ASP A 246 -7.85 -4.77 -3.13
C ASP A 246 -8.51 -5.05 -1.74
N ALA A 247 -7.82 -4.67 -0.65
CA ALA A 247 -8.26 -4.88 0.72
C ALA A 247 -8.50 -3.57 1.50
N THR A 248 -9.27 -3.65 2.58
CA THR A 248 -9.58 -2.50 3.46
C THR A 248 -9.13 -2.77 4.88
N ILE A 249 -8.77 -1.72 5.61
CA ILE A 249 -8.50 -1.74 7.04
C ILE A 249 -9.76 -1.30 7.79
N GLY A 250 -10.30 -2.18 8.63
CA GLY A 250 -11.51 -1.91 9.41
C GLY A 250 -11.69 -2.91 10.55
N GLY A 251 -12.46 -2.55 11.58
CA GLY A 251 -12.83 -3.49 12.66
C GLY A 251 -11.66 -4.08 13.47
N GLY A 252 -10.44 -3.54 13.34
CA GLY A 252 -9.23 -4.07 13.97
C GLY A 252 -8.45 -5.11 13.15
N GLY A 253 -8.77 -5.28 11.86
CA GLY A 253 -8.07 -6.21 10.97
C GLY A 253 -8.13 -5.78 9.49
N ILE A 254 -7.90 -6.74 8.61
CA ILE A 254 -8.04 -6.58 7.16
C ILE A 254 -9.35 -7.23 6.72
N ASP A 255 -10.00 -6.62 5.75
CA ASP A 255 -11.16 -7.18 5.06
C ASP A 255 -10.90 -7.08 3.55
N VAL A 256 -10.76 -8.23 2.89
CA VAL A 256 -10.70 -8.33 1.42
C VAL A 256 -12.07 -8.20 0.76
N GLY A 257 -13.10 -7.88 1.54
CA GLY A 257 -14.43 -7.60 1.06
C GLY A 257 -14.91 -8.69 0.13
N GLY A 258 -14.93 -9.96 0.57
CA GLY A 258 -15.57 -11.02 -0.19
C GLY A 258 -16.96 -10.52 -0.61
N PRO A 259 -17.22 -10.42 -1.94
CA PRO A 259 -17.92 -9.29 -2.56
C PRO A 259 -18.74 -8.51 -1.54
N SER A 260 -18.08 -7.56 -0.85
CA SER A 260 -18.77 -6.64 0.06
C SER A 260 -19.95 -6.15 -0.75
N PRO A 261 -21.21 -6.31 -0.28
CA PRO A 261 -22.38 -5.94 -1.05
C PRO A 261 -22.18 -4.46 -1.32
N VAL A 262 -21.67 -4.17 -2.51
CA VAL A 262 -21.42 -2.83 -3.00
C VAL A 262 -22.69 -2.12 -2.62
N PRO A 263 -22.66 -1.15 -1.68
CA PRO A 263 -23.86 -0.45 -1.30
C PRO A 263 -24.43 0.01 -2.61
N GLU A 264 -25.58 -0.55 -3.04
CA GLU A 264 -26.02 -0.45 -4.43
C GLU A 264 -25.79 0.99 -4.83
N PRO A 265 -24.87 1.26 -5.77
CA PRO A 265 -24.23 2.56 -5.84
C PRO A 265 -25.36 3.56 -5.90
N ALA A 266 -25.31 4.64 -5.13
CA ALA A 266 -26.39 5.59 -4.99
C ALA A 266 -27.00 5.99 -6.35
N THR A 267 -26.29 5.79 -7.46
CA THR A 267 -26.81 5.58 -8.82
C THR A 267 -28.15 4.83 -8.99
N LEU A 268 -28.49 3.73 -8.29
CA LEU A 268 -29.82 3.09 -8.44
C LEU A 268 -30.90 3.92 -7.75
N ALA A 269 -30.62 4.43 -6.56
CA ALA A 269 -31.49 5.39 -5.87
C ALA A 269 -31.61 6.74 -6.61
N LEU A 270 -30.53 7.20 -7.26
CA LEU A 270 -30.43 8.43 -8.06
C LEU A 270 -31.05 8.25 -9.44
N MET A 271 -30.93 7.08 -10.06
CA MET A 271 -31.60 6.75 -11.31
C MET A 271 -33.10 6.59 -11.05
N GLY A 272 -33.48 5.90 -9.96
CA GLY A 272 -34.86 5.84 -9.49
C GLY A 272 -35.43 7.23 -9.18
N GLY A 273 -34.72 8.04 -8.39
CA GLY A 273 -35.11 9.41 -8.05
C GLY A 273 -35.16 10.32 -9.28
N GLY A 274 -34.20 10.20 -10.18
CA GLY A 274 -34.14 10.90 -11.46
C GLY A 274 -35.32 10.56 -12.36
N LEU A 275 -35.64 9.28 -12.51
CA LEU A 275 -36.80 8.81 -13.28
C LEU A 275 -38.12 9.29 -12.67
N MET A 276 -38.25 9.30 -11.34
CA MET A 276 -39.43 9.86 -10.66
C MET A 276 -39.57 11.37 -10.88
N LEU A 277 -38.47 12.13 -10.81
CA LEU A 277 -38.45 13.56 -11.12
C LEU A 277 -38.82 13.84 -12.58
N PHE A 278 -38.29 13.06 -13.53
CA PHE A 278 -38.67 13.13 -14.95
C PHE A 278 -40.15 12.81 -15.17
N GLY A 279 -40.67 11.77 -14.50
CA GLY A 279 -42.09 11.40 -14.54
C GLY A 279 -43.00 12.50 -13.99
N GLY A 280 -42.62 13.11 -12.86
CA GLY A 280 -43.34 14.23 -12.24
C GLY A 280 -43.36 15.48 -13.13
N ALA A 281 -42.21 15.84 -13.71
CA ALA A 281 -42.10 16.97 -14.64
C ALA A 281 -42.98 16.78 -15.89
N ARG A 282 -43.01 15.58 -16.47
CA ARG A 282 -43.85 15.26 -17.64
C ARG A 282 -45.34 15.35 -17.33
N ARG A 283 -45.77 14.96 -16.12
CA ARG A 283 -47.17 15.05 -15.69
C ARG A 283 -47.62 16.51 -15.50
N ARG A 284 -46.72 17.38 -15.05
CA ARG A 284 -47.03 18.81 -14.83
C ARG A 284 -47.20 19.60 -16.13
N ASN A 285 -46.50 19.23 -17.20
CA ASN A 285 -46.64 19.86 -18.53
C ASN A 285 -47.88 19.41 -19.33
N ARG A 286 -48.67 18.44 -18.82
CA ARG A 286 -49.91 17.97 -19.47
C ARG A 286 -51.20 18.54 -18.85
N ARG A 287 -51.08 19.42 -17.86
CA ARG A 287 -52.18 20.18 -17.26
C ARG A 287 -51.99 21.65 -17.62
#